data_AF-A0A3S1BTU8-F1
#
_entry.id   AF-A0A3S1BTU8-F1
#
_cell.length_a   1.000
_cell.length_b   1.000
_cell.length_c   1.000
_cell.angle_alpha   90.00
_cell.angle_beta   90.00
_cell.angle_gamma   90.00
#
_symmetry.space_group_name_H-M   'P 1'
#
loop_
_entity.id
_entity.type
_entity.pdbx_description
1 polymer ?
#
loop_
_entity_poly.entity_id
_entity_poly.type
_entity_poly.pdbx_seq_one_letter_code
_entity_poly.pdbx_strand_id
1 'polypeptide(L)'
;MSAQKGQKFKHYPESLKVEAVRLFVEEGWCYRKITEHLEIHDKNRVRVWVKKYQVKGQAAFKDRRGDPHRTETEQERELRRLQLEVDVLKKWLHILNQGELVTLNEFNYSNNFTRELYTRNCKMTRIYSD
;
A
#
# COMPACT_ATOMS: atom_id res chain seq x y z
N MET A 1 -0.35 30.09 -6.03
CA MET A 1 0.09 30.88 -4.86
C MET A 1 0.11 29.98 -3.64
N SER A 2 1.16 30.03 -2.84
CA SER A 2 1.26 29.32 -1.56
C SER A 2 0.41 30.03 -0.48
N ALA A 3 -0.06 29.27 0.51
CA ALA A 3 -0.82 29.83 1.63
C ALA A 3 0.07 30.78 2.46
N GLN A 4 -0.46 31.94 2.84
CA GLN A 4 0.26 32.92 3.65
C GLN A 4 0.08 32.60 5.14
N LYS A 5 1.15 32.76 5.94
CA LYS A 5 1.09 32.57 7.39
C LYS A 5 0.08 33.54 8.00
N GLY A 6 -0.92 33.02 8.72
CA GLY A 6 -2.01 33.82 9.33
C GLY A 6 -3.28 33.95 8.48
N GLN A 7 -3.33 33.34 7.29
CA GLN A 7 -4.55 33.32 6.48
C GLN A 7 -5.68 32.58 7.21
N LYS A 8 -6.80 33.27 7.43
CA LYS A 8 -8.01 32.68 8.03
C LYS A 8 -8.89 32.08 6.93
N PHE A 9 -9.10 30.77 6.98
CA PHE A 9 -10.01 30.09 6.06
C PHE A 9 -11.42 30.03 6.64
N LYS A 10 -12.42 30.49 5.88
CA LYS A 10 -13.82 30.26 6.23
C LYS A 10 -14.14 28.77 6.19
N HIS A 11 -14.66 28.25 7.29
CA HIS A 11 -15.15 26.89 7.40
C HIS A 11 -16.63 26.86 7.00
N TYR A 12 -16.98 25.94 6.10
CA TYR A 12 -18.36 25.69 5.72
C TYR A 12 -18.75 24.28 6.20
N PRO A 13 -19.88 24.13 6.91
CA PRO A 13 -20.33 22.83 7.38
C PRO A 13 -20.71 21.93 6.19
N GLU A 14 -20.71 20.61 6.42
CA GLU A 14 -21.08 19.62 5.40
C GLU A 14 -22.52 19.83 4.91
N SER A 15 -23.46 20.11 5.81
CA SER A 15 -24.87 20.38 5.49
C SER A 15 -25.03 21.47 4.43
N LEU A 16 -24.33 22.60 4.60
CA LEU A 16 -24.37 23.72 3.66
C LEU A 16 -23.79 23.34 2.29
N LYS A 17 -22.73 22.52 2.25
CA LYS A 17 -22.15 22.06 0.98
C LYS A 17 -23.11 21.14 0.24
N VAL A 18 -23.80 20.26 0.95
CA VAL A 18 -24.80 19.35 0.38
C VAL A 18 -25.97 20.14 -0.18
N GLU A 19 -26.50 21.11 0.56
CA GLU A 19 -27.59 21.97 0.09
C GLU A 19 -27.20 22.77 -1.15
N ALA A 20 -25.98 23.31 -1.18
CA ALA A 20 -25.46 24.01 -2.35
C ALA A 20 -25.41 23.11 -3.61
N VAL A 21 -25.12 21.82 -3.45
CA VAL A 21 -25.14 20.87 -4.58
C VAL A 21 -26.56 20.50 -4.96
N ARG A 22 -27.45 20.29 -3.98
CA ARG A 22 -28.86 20.01 -4.21
C ARG A 22 -29.53 21.10 -5.04
N LEU A 23 -29.36 22.37 -4.66
CA LEU A 23 -29.89 23.52 -5.41
C LEU A 23 -29.34 23.61 -6.84
N PHE A 24 -28.12 23.12 -7.08
CA PHE A 24 -27.56 23.08 -8.43
C PHE A 24 -28.15 21.93 -9.26
N VAL A 25 -28.27 20.74 -8.68
CA VAL A 25 -28.65 19.51 -9.39
C VAL A 25 -30.16 19.38 -9.57
N GLU A 26 -30.94 19.66 -8.52
CA GLU A 26 -32.40 19.50 -8.52
C GLU A 26 -33.09 20.75 -9.08
N GLU A 27 -32.71 21.92 -8.58
CA GLU A 27 -33.37 23.19 -8.92
C GLU A 27 -32.73 23.91 -10.12
N GLY A 28 -31.57 23.44 -10.60
CA GLY A 28 -30.86 24.02 -11.74
C GLY A 28 -30.31 25.44 -11.48
N TRP A 29 -30.10 25.83 -10.22
CA TRP A 29 -29.67 27.19 -9.90
C TRP A 29 -28.24 27.46 -10.37
N CYS A 30 -27.99 28.68 -10.85
CA CYS A 30 -26.64 29.09 -11.20
C CYS A 30 -25.79 29.34 -9.93
N TYR A 31 -24.47 29.17 -10.05
CA TYR A 31 -23.56 29.33 -8.90
C TYR A 31 -23.70 30.68 -8.20
N ARG A 32 -23.96 31.76 -8.94
CA ARG A 32 -24.16 33.10 -8.37
C ARG A 32 -25.39 33.13 -7.44
N LYS A 33 -26.51 32.61 -7.90
CA LYS A 33 -27.75 32.55 -7.12
C LYS A 33 -27.57 31.71 -5.85
N ILE A 34 -26.85 30.59 -5.95
CA ILE A 34 -26.53 29.75 -4.78
C ILE A 34 -25.63 30.48 -3.78
N THR A 35 -24.61 31.22 -4.26
CA THR A 35 -23.74 31.97 -3.35
C THR A 35 -24.45 33.12 -2.64
N GLU A 36 -25.37 33.80 -3.31
CA GLU A 36 -26.21 34.85 -2.72
C GLU A 36 -27.15 34.25 -1.67
N HIS A 37 -27.78 33.11 -1.98
CA HIS A 37 -28.74 32.46 -1.09
C HIS A 37 -28.11 31.84 0.16
N LEU A 38 -26.93 31.22 0.04
CA LEU A 38 -26.24 30.51 1.14
C LEU A 38 -25.11 31.34 1.77
N GLU A 39 -25.00 32.64 1.43
CA GLU A 39 -23.98 33.57 1.92
C GLU A 39 -22.53 33.06 1.75
N ILE A 40 -22.29 32.38 0.62
CA ILE A 40 -20.96 31.84 0.29
C ILE A 40 -20.16 32.91 -0.43
N HIS A 41 -18.97 33.19 0.08
CA HIS A 41 -18.15 34.29 -0.43
C HIS A 41 -17.69 34.10 -1.89
N ASP A 42 -17.47 32.86 -2.34
CA ASP A 42 -16.88 32.59 -3.65
C ASP A 42 -17.63 31.48 -4.40
N LYS A 43 -18.13 31.82 -5.60
CA LYS A 43 -18.83 30.91 -6.51
C LYS A 43 -17.96 29.73 -6.95
N ASN A 44 -16.64 29.90 -7.00
CA ASN A 44 -15.74 28.81 -7.37
C ASN A 44 -15.76 27.70 -6.32
N ARG A 45 -16.08 28.00 -5.05
CA ARG A 45 -16.24 26.97 -4.01
C ARG A 45 -17.41 26.05 -4.31
N VAL A 46 -18.56 26.62 -4.68
CA VAL A 46 -19.76 25.86 -5.08
C VAL A 46 -19.45 24.97 -6.28
N ARG A 47 -18.78 25.51 -7.30
CA ARG A 47 -18.35 24.74 -8.48
C ARG A 47 -17.46 23.54 -8.09
N VAL A 48 -16.52 23.74 -7.17
CA VAL A 48 -15.65 22.66 -6.66
C VAL A 48 -16.47 21.63 -5.89
N TRP A 49 -17.45 22.04 -5.09
CA TRP A 49 -18.32 21.13 -4.33
C TRP A 49 -19.17 20.26 -5.24
N VAL A 50 -19.80 20.83 -6.26
CA VAL A 50 -20.58 20.09 -7.27
C VAL A 50 -19.70 19.04 -7.95
N LYS A 51 -18.50 19.41 -8.41
CA LYS A 51 -17.55 18.45 -9.02
C LYS A 51 -17.17 17.32 -8.06
N LYS A 52 -16.88 17.65 -6.80
CA LYS A 52 -16.54 16.65 -5.78
C LYS A 52 -17.70 15.68 -5.52
N TYR A 53 -18.92 16.20 -5.49
CA TYR A 53 -20.12 15.42 -5.30
C TYR A 53 -20.42 14.50 -6.48
N GLN A 54 -20.16 14.93 -7.72
CA GLN A 54 -20.30 14.06 -8.90
C GLN A 54 -19.38 12.83 -8.87
N VAL A 55 -18.20 12.95 -8.26
CA VAL A 55 -17.22 11.85 -8.22
C VAL A 55 -17.44 10.93 -7.01
N LYS A 56 -17.70 11.49 -5.82
CA LYS A 56 -17.71 10.75 -4.55
C LYS A 56 -19.05 10.81 -3.81
N GLY A 57 -20.07 11.44 -4.39
CA GLY A 57 -21.34 11.71 -3.74
C GLY A 57 -21.17 12.51 -2.45
N GLN A 58 -22.02 12.22 -1.47
CA GLN A 58 -21.98 12.86 -0.16
C GLN A 58 -20.68 12.58 0.62
N ALA A 59 -20.04 11.43 0.39
CA ALA A 59 -18.77 11.06 1.03
C ALA A 59 -17.61 12.01 0.68
N ALA A 60 -17.79 12.89 -0.30
CA ALA A 60 -16.83 13.93 -0.68
C ALA A 60 -16.68 15.05 0.37
N PHE A 61 -17.68 15.23 1.24
CA PHE A 61 -17.72 16.32 2.21
C PHE A 61 -17.41 15.90 3.64
N LYS A 62 -17.34 14.59 3.90
CA LYS A 62 -16.89 14.04 5.19
C LYS A 62 -15.50 14.56 5.53
N ASP A 63 -15.37 15.10 6.74
CA ASP A 63 -14.07 15.51 7.26
C ASP A 63 -13.22 14.26 7.55
N ARG A 64 -12.02 14.22 6.95
CA ARG A 64 -11.05 13.12 7.15
C ARG A 64 -9.76 13.62 7.80
N ARG A 65 -9.76 14.85 8.32
CA ARG A 65 -8.59 15.42 9.00
C ARG A 65 -8.37 14.67 10.31
N GLY A 66 -7.15 14.16 10.51
CA GLY A 66 -6.77 13.43 11.72
C GLY A 66 -7.26 11.98 11.78
N ASP A 67 -7.65 11.37 10.67
CA ASP A 67 -8.07 9.95 10.62
C ASP A 67 -6.87 9.02 10.33
N PRO A 68 -6.30 8.33 11.35
CA PRO A 68 -5.26 7.32 11.15
C PRO A 68 -5.79 6.03 10.47
N HIS A 69 -7.11 5.87 10.34
CA HIS A 69 -7.79 4.69 9.80
C HIS A 69 -8.64 5.00 8.56
N ARG A 70 -8.17 5.93 7.71
CA ARG A 70 -8.74 6.16 6.38
C ARG A 70 -9.11 4.82 5.72
N THR A 71 -10.35 4.73 5.25
CA THR A 71 -10.83 3.58 4.48
C THR A 71 -9.88 3.29 3.33
N GLU A 72 -9.28 2.10 3.40
CA GLU A 72 -8.38 1.57 2.40
C GLU A 72 -9.14 1.37 1.10
N THR A 73 -8.66 1.96 0.01
CA THR A 73 -9.29 1.77 -1.31
C THR A 73 -9.20 0.30 -1.73
N GLU A 74 -10.06 -0.15 -2.64
CA GLU A 74 -9.99 -1.52 -3.20
C GLU A 74 -8.57 -1.83 -3.72
N GLN A 75 -7.95 -0.86 -4.37
CA GLN A 75 -6.58 -0.92 -4.90
C GLN A 75 -5.52 -1.05 -3.81
N GLU A 76 -5.69 -0.35 -2.69
CA GLU A 76 -4.79 -0.44 -1.55
C GLU A 76 -4.91 -1.82 -0.86
N ARG A 77 -6.12 -2.39 -0.80
CA ARG A 77 -6.34 -3.77 -0.32
C ARG A 77 -5.68 -4.81 -1.23
N GLU A 78 -5.80 -4.66 -2.54
CA GLU A 78 -5.13 -5.53 -3.52
C GLU A 78 -3.61 -5.45 -3.41
N LEU A 79 -3.05 -4.24 -3.29
CA LEU A 79 -1.62 -4.05 -3.06
C LEU A 79 -1.13 -4.77 -1.80
N ARG A 80 -1.88 -4.63 -0.69
CA ARG A 80 -1.55 -5.32 0.56
C ARG A 80 -1.54 -6.84 0.41
N ARG A 81 -2.53 -7.39 -0.28
CA ARG A 81 -2.61 -8.83 -0.57
C ARG A 81 -1.40 -9.29 -1.40
N LEU A 82 -1.09 -8.58 -2.48
CA LEU A 82 0.05 -8.91 -3.35
C LEU A 82 1.38 -8.82 -2.61
N GLN A 83 1.53 -7.83 -1.72
CA GLN A 83 2.73 -7.68 -0.89
C GLN A 83 2.93 -8.92 0.02
N LEU A 84 1.86 -9.39 0.66
CA LEU A 84 1.89 -10.58 1.49
C LEU A 84 2.23 -11.84 0.68
N GLU A 85 1.65 -12.00 -0.52
CA GLU A 85 1.97 -13.12 -1.41
C GLU A 85 3.46 -13.12 -1.80
N VAL A 86 4.01 -11.97 -2.17
CA VAL A 86 5.44 -11.80 -2.49
C VAL A 86 6.32 -12.13 -1.28
N ASP A 87 5.96 -11.66 -0.09
CA ASP A 87 6.75 -11.92 1.13
C ASP A 87 6.76 -13.40 1.50
N VAL A 88 5.63 -14.09 1.36
CA VAL A 88 5.54 -15.53 1.55
C VAL A 88 6.44 -16.24 0.53
N LEU A 89 6.33 -15.92 -0.75
CA LEU A 89 7.14 -16.54 -1.80
C LEU A 89 8.64 -16.32 -1.61
N LYS A 90 9.06 -15.11 -1.19
CA LYS A 90 10.46 -14.82 -0.85
C LYS A 90 10.96 -15.66 0.31
N LYS A 91 10.14 -15.84 1.36
CA LYS A 91 10.49 -16.70 2.50
C LYS A 91 10.65 -18.16 2.06
N TRP A 92 9.74 -18.67 1.22
CA TRP A 92 9.85 -20.02 0.67
C TRP A 92 11.13 -20.21 -0.14
N LEU A 93 11.42 -19.27 -1.06
CA LEU A 93 12.64 -19.31 -1.85
C LEU A 93 13.89 -19.30 -0.97
N HIS A 94 13.89 -18.49 0.09
CA HIS A 94 15.00 -18.44 1.04
C HIS A 94 15.22 -19.79 1.74
N ILE A 95 14.15 -20.44 2.19
CA ILE A 95 14.21 -21.77 2.83
C ILE A 95 14.76 -22.81 1.86
N LEU A 96 14.29 -22.81 0.61
CA LEU A 96 14.74 -23.77 -0.41
C LEU A 96 16.22 -23.56 -0.74
N ASN A 97 16.65 -22.31 -0.94
CA ASN A 97 18.05 -21.98 -1.21
C ASN A 97 18.97 -22.31 -0.02
N GLN A 98 18.46 -22.20 1.21
CA GLN A 98 19.19 -22.64 2.41
C GLN A 98 19.27 -24.16 2.52
N GLY A 99 18.20 -24.89 2.14
CA GLY A 99 18.18 -26.35 2.10
C GLY A 99 19.14 -26.95 1.07
N GLU A 100 19.30 -26.32 -0.09
CA GLU A 100 20.30 -26.72 -1.09
C GLU A 100 21.73 -26.68 -0.52
N LEU A 101 22.06 -25.69 0.33
CA LEU A 101 23.39 -25.62 0.99
C LEU A 101 23.62 -26.76 1.99
N VAL A 102 22.57 -27.32 2.61
CA VAL A 102 22.68 -28.48 3.51
C VAL A 102 22.95 -29.75 2.69
N THR A 103 22.22 -29.95 1.59
CA THR A 103 22.37 -31.13 0.73
C THR A 103 23.74 -31.18 0.04
N LEU A 104 24.30 -30.04 -0.39
CA LEU A 104 25.63 -29.98 -0.99
C LEU A 104 26.76 -30.15 0.04
N ASN A 105 26.55 -29.78 1.31
CA ASN A 105 27.51 -30.03 2.38
C ASN A 105 27.54 -31.51 2.79
N GLU A 106 26.37 -32.17 2.87
CA GLU A 106 26.30 -33.61 3.17
C GLU A 106 26.93 -34.46 2.06
N PHE A 107 26.69 -34.13 0.78
CA PHE A 107 27.27 -34.84 -0.35
C PHE A 107 28.81 -34.66 -0.44
N ASN A 108 29.31 -33.46 -0.12
CA ASN A 108 30.76 -33.22 -0.04
C ASN A 108 31.41 -33.90 1.18
N TYR A 109 30.69 -34.08 2.30
CA TYR A 109 31.22 -34.78 3.48
C TYR A 109 31.35 -36.30 3.23
N SER A 110 30.35 -36.93 2.61
CA SER A 110 30.42 -38.35 2.24
C SER A 110 31.47 -38.64 1.16
N ASN A 111 31.65 -37.75 0.19
CA ASN A 111 32.69 -37.90 -0.84
C ASN A 111 34.11 -37.72 -0.28
N ASN A 112 34.32 -36.87 0.72
CA ASN A 112 35.64 -36.74 1.38
C ASN A 112 35.93 -37.89 2.35
N PHE A 113 34.93 -38.40 3.08
CA PHE A 113 35.08 -39.55 3.98
C PHE A 113 35.43 -40.85 3.23
N THR A 114 34.77 -41.11 2.10
CA THR A 114 35.08 -42.27 1.26
C THR A 114 36.47 -42.19 0.63
N ARG A 115 36.91 -40.98 0.24
CA ARG A 115 38.27 -40.75 -0.29
C ARG A 115 39.35 -40.93 0.77
N GLU A 116 39.11 -40.51 2.02
CA GLU A 116 40.01 -40.75 3.17
C GLU A 116 40.11 -42.22 3.56
N LEU A 117 39.01 -42.97 3.55
CA LEU A 117 39.03 -44.40 3.82
C LEU A 117 39.77 -45.18 2.73
N TYR A 118 39.60 -44.79 1.46
CA TYR A 118 40.31 -45.41 0.35
C TYR A 118 41.83 -45.14 0.42
N THR A 119 42.23 -43.91 0.78
CA THR A 119 43.65 -43.58 0.97
C THR A 119 44.27 -44.22 2.22
N ARG A 120 43.49 -44.44 3.30
CA ARG A 120 43.97 -45.18 4.48
C ARG A 120 44.09 -46.69 4.23
N ASN A 121 43.17 -47.30 3.48
CA ASN A 121 43.26 -48.71 3.09
C ASN A 121 44.40 -48.99 2.11
N CYS A 122 44.73 -48.08 1.20
CA CYS A 122 45.96 -48.16 0.39
C CYS A 122 47.25 -48.05 1.22
N LYS A 123 47.21 -47.43 2.40
CA LYS A 123 48.37 -47.38 3.31
C LYS A 123 48.48 -48.62 4.19
N MET A 124 47.37 -49.20 4.64
CA MET A 124 47.37 -50.43 5.46
C MET A 124 47.76 -51.70 4.69
N THR A 125 47.42 -51.79 3.40
CA THR A 125 47.78 -52.95 2.57
C THR A 125 49.26 -52.98 2.14
N ARG A 126 50.03 -51.92 2.41
CA ARG A 126 51.47 -51.84 2.12
C ARG A 126 52.36 -52.27 3.29
N ILE A 127 51.79 -52.49 4.48
CA ILE A 127 52.52 -52.81 5.71
C ILE A 127 52.42 -54.30 6.10
N TYR A 128 51.59 -55.07 5.39
CA TYR A 128 51.36 -56.50 5.61
C TYR A 128 51.80 -57.35 4.41
N SER A 129 52.90 -56.98 3.76
CA SER A 129 53.42 -57.70 2.58
C SER A 129 54.94 -57.78 2.50
N ASP A 130 55.66 -57.53 3.59
CA ASP A 130 57.11 -57.75 3.71
C ASP A 130 57.44 -58.44 5.04
#